data_AF-A0A7V7C3E4-F1
#
_entry.id   AF-A0A7V7C3E4-F1
#
_cell.length_a   1.000
_cell.length_b   1.000
_cell.length_c   1.000
_cell.angle_alpha   90.00
_cell.angle_beta   90.00
_cell.angle_gamma   90.00
#
_symmetry.space_group_name_H-M   'P 1'
#
loop_
_entity.id
_entity.type
_entity.pdbx_description
1 polymer ?
#
loop_
_entity_poly.entity_id
_entity_poly.type
_entity_poly.pdbx_seq_one_letter_code
_entity_poly.pdbx_strand_id
1 'polypeptide(L)'
;MFKKLLASLLVLLGVTSLTVSGNSWDYLPVANNYFTMDHYELEGEMYDWTFYCTRPFRIKEDTVYSLYSLQCHEYYIVNTEILFLDEDGNEILPNPPRRLRWDGTVGVIEVSFTSPVGARYLILDFSIFINSQPPRYESELHEAFAIYEGADKSSAEKYKGPDLNNAVVYQGMSGRYRTNVDAPITVSEIKSALKAIDFIDGNLTDRIEILEDRYTPNRNKVGIHSVKFGVADYSGNRTEFQVFIEVFDATPPTVAGADRLV
;
A
#
# COMPACT_ATOMS: atom_id res chain seq x y z
N MET A 1 -4.13 -44.80 5.32
CA MET A 1 -4.65 -43.64 6.06
C MET A 1 -4.07 -42.40 5.40
N PHE A 2 -4.87 -41.59 4.70
CA PHE A 2 -4.34 -40.44 3.96
C PHE A 2 -3.92 -39.32 4.93
N LYS A 3 -2.63 -38.95 4.91
CA LYS A 3 -2.22 -37.64 5.42
C LYS A 3 -2.82 -36.59 4.48
N LYS A 4 -3.79 -35.81 4.97
CA LYS A 4 -4.24 -34.61 4.24
C LYS A 4 -3.06 -33.66 4.13
N LEU A 5 -2.92 -32.98 2.99
CA LEU A 5 -1.95 -31.90 2.86
C LEU A 5 -2.33 -30.77 3.83
N LEU A 6 -1.32 -30.15 4.42
CA LEU A 6 -1.47 -28.99 5.27
C LEU A 6 -1.83 -27.78 4.39
N ALA A 7 -2.83 -27.00 4.82
CA ALA A 7 -3.23 -25.73 4.18
C ALA A 7 -3.44 -24.63 5.23
N SER A 8 -2.62 -24.65 6.29
CA SER A 8 -2.59 -23.64 7.35
C SER A 8 -1.93 -22.37 6.80
N LEU A 9 -2.76 -21.42 6.37
CA LEU A 9 -2.33 -20.24 5.61
C LEU A 9 -1.96 -19.10 6.57
N LEU A 10 -0.66 -18.94 6.83
CA LEU A 10 -0.15 -17.84 7.64
C LEU A 10 -0.07 -16.54 6.81
N VAL A 11 -1.21 -15.86 6.66
CA VAL A 11 -1.34 -14.59 5.92
C VAL A 11 -0.78 -13.41 6.73
N LEU A 12 -0.07 -12.53 6.04
CA LEU A 12 0.74 -11.43 6.58
C LEU A 12 0.81 -10.35 5.42
N LEU A 13 1.21 -9.08 5.60
CA LEU A 13 1.07 -7.97 4.59
C LEU A 13 2.09 -6.82 4.83
N GLY A 14 2.66 -5.99 3.92
CA GLY A 14 3.13 -6.02 2.50
C GLY A 14 4.28 -5.00 2.10
N VAL A 15 5.56 -5.07 2.58
CA VAL A 15 6.81 -4.48 1.94
C VAL A 15 8.05 -5.39 1.83
N THR A 16 8.84 -5.19 0.77
CA THR A 16 10.28 -5.52 0.64
C THR A 16 10.95 -4.33 -0.05
N SER A 17 12.22 -3.95 0.14
CA SER A 17 13.23 -4.10 1.20
C SER A 17 14.60 -3.73 0.59
N LEU A 18 15.55 -3.19 1.36
CA LEU A 18 16.78 -2.54 0.82
C LEU A 18 16.45 -1.34 -0.07
N THR A 19 17.45 -0.49 -0.32
CA THR A 19 17.42 0.38 -1.50
C THR A 19 17.77 -0.42 -2.75
N VAL A 20 16.78 -1.16 -3.27
CA VAL A 20 16.71 -1.44 -4.71
C VAL A 20 16.48 -0.11 -5.43
N SER A 21 16.71 -0.04 -6.74
CA SER A 21 15.99 0.91 -7.61
C SER A 21 14.50 0.56 -7.74
N GLY A 22 13.90 0.15 -6.62
CA GLY A 22 12.52 -0.30 -6.47
C GLY A 22 11.66 0.92 -6.21
N ASN A 23 11.29 1.58 -7.29
CA ASN A 23 9.88 1.86 -7.58
C ASN A 23 9.01 2.01 -6.32
N SER A 24 8.76 3.26 -5.90
CA SER A 24 7.91 3.60 -4.75
C SER A 24 6.51 2.99 -4.79
N TRP A 25 6.07 2.56 -5.98
CA TRP A 25 4.78 1.95 -6.25
C TRP A 25 4.61 0.52 -5.76
N ASP A 26 5.69 -0.19 -5.40
CA ASP A 26 5.65 -1.53 -4.79
C ASP A 26 5.07 -1.57 -3.37
N TYR A 27 4.83 -0.40 -2.77
CA TYR A 27 4.49 -0.22 -1.36
C TYR A 27 3.06 0.34 -1.20
N LEU A 28 2.33 -0.16 -0.20
CA LEU A 28 1.07 0.49 0.24
C LEU A 28 1.38 1.89 0.80
N PRO A 29 0.47 2.89 0.71
CA PRO A 29 0.67 4.21 1.29
C PRO A 29 0.64 4.22 2.83
N VAL A 30 1.30 5.22 3.44
CA VAL A 30 1.29 5.50 4.90
C VAL A 30 -0.10 5.83 5.45
N ALA A 31 -1.05 6.17 4.57
CA ALA A 31 -2.35 6.71 4.92
C ALA A 31 -3.40 6.30 3.87
N ASN A 32 -4.68 6.63 4.09
CA ASN A 32 -5.77 6.10 3.28
C ASN A 32 -5.93 6.79 1.91
N ASN A 33 -4.90 7.44 1.36
CA ASN A 33 -4.89 7.95 -0.01
C ASN A 33 -3.71 7.32 -0.77
N TYR A 34 -4.01 6.76 -1.94
CA TYR A 34 -3.11 6.04 -2.85
C TYR A 34 -2.70 6.89 -4.06
N PHE A 35 -3.39 7.99 -4.35
CA PHE A 35 -3.15 8.83 -5.52
C PHE A 35 -1.90 9.69 -5.32
N THR A 36 -0.89 9.49 -6.18
CA THR A 36 0.22 10.43 -6.38
C THR A 36 0.49 10.60 -7.87
N MET A 37 0.89 11.82 -8.26
CA MET A 37 1.25 12.17 -9.63
C MET A 37 2.52 11.46 -10.12
N ASP A 38 3.37 10.96 -9.22
CA ASP A 38 4.60 10.23 -9.59
C ASP A 38 4.33 8.93 -10.39
N HIS A 39 3.07 8.50 -10.46
CA HIS A 39 2.62 7.33 -11.21
C HIS A 39 1.94 7.70 -12.54
N TYR A 40 1.66 8.98 -12.79
CA TYR A 40 0.85 9.44 -13.91
C TYR A 40 1.65 10.26 -14.92
N GLU A 41 1.29 10.10 -16.20
CA GLU A 41 1.57 11.04 -17.28
C GLU A 41 0.24 11.63 -17.76
N LEU A 42 0.20 12.93 -18.03
CA LEU A 42 -1.03 13.65 -18.35
C LEU A 42 -1.06 14.09 -19.82
N GLU A 43 -2.22 13.88 -20.46
CA GLU A 43 -2.54 14.40 -21.78
C GLU A 43 -3.88 15.12 -21.72
N GLY A 44 -3.93 16.38 -22.12
CA GLY A 44 -5.17 17.17 -22.07
C GLY A 44 -5.02 18.57 -22.62
N GLU A 45 -6.14 19.16 -23.01
CA GLU A 45 -6.23 20.56 -23.41
C GLU A 45 -7.50 21.19 -22.82
N MET A 46 -7.36 22.40 -22.27
CA MET A 46 -8.44 23.21 -21.72
C MET A 46 -9.29 22.46 -20.65
N TYR A 47 -10.42 21.87 -21.06
CA TYR A 47 -11.43 21.32 -20.17
C TYR A 47 -11.41 19.78 -20.08
N ASP A 48 -10.64 19.10 -20.93
CA ASP A 48 -10.61 17.64 -21.03
C ASP A 48 -9.18 17.14 -20.82
N TRP A 49 -8.99 16.28 -19.82
CA TRP A 49 -7.68 15.77 -19.41
C TRP A 49 -7.74 14.27 -19.10
N THR A 50 -6.67 13.54 -19.43
CA THR A 50 -6.50 12.12 -19.18
C THR A 50 -5.23 11.87 -18.38
N PHE A 51 -5.34 10.98 -17.40
CA PHE A 51 -4.27 10.53 -16.51
C PHE A 51 -3.93 9.09 -16.88
N TYR A 52 -2.76 8.87 -17.49
CA TYR A 52 -2.27 7.54 -17.85
C TYR A 52 -1.36 6.98 -16.75
N CYS A 53 -1.74 5.84 -16.17
CA CYS A 53 -1.07 5.19 -15.05
C CYS A 53 0.21 4.46 -15.52
N THR A 54 1.28 5.23 -15.75
CA THR A 54 2.61 4.73 -16.12
C THR A 54 3.22 3.73 -15.11
N ARG A 55 2.72 3.69 -13.86
CA ARG A 55 3.25 2.85 -12.76
C ARG A 55 2.14 2.28 -11.88
N PRO A 56 2.01 0.94 -11.74
CA PRO A 56 0.88 0.31 -11.05
C PRO A 56 0.98 0.45 -9.53
N PHE A 57 -0.09 0.88 -8.87
CA PHE A 57 -0.15 1.05 -7.41
C PHE A 57 -0.25 -0.31 -6.70
N ARG A 58 0.59 -0.59 -5.70
CA ARG A 58 0.35 -1.70 -4.77
C ARG A 58 -0.97 -1.49 -4.02
N ILE A 59 -1.79 -2.52 -3.93
CA ILE A 59 -3.10 -2.53 -3.27
C ILE A 59 -3.30 -3.79 -2.40
N LYS A 60 -4.42 -3.82 -1.67
CA LYS A 60 -4.95 -4.99 -0.97
C LYS A 60 -5.94 -5.72 -1.88
N GLU A 61 -5.99 -7.04 -1.76
CA GLU A 61 -7.04 -7.88 -2.35
C GLU A 61 -8.37 -7.78 -1.57
N ASP A 62 -9.49 -8.19 -2.18
CA ASP A 62 -10.84 -8.21 -1.58
C ASP A 62 -11.22 -6.89 -0.87
N THR A 63 -10.82 -5.77 -1.46
CA THR A 63 -10.91 -4.44 -0.85
C THR A 63 -11.64 -3.47 -1.78
N VAL A 64 -12.59 -2.72 -1.22
CA VAL A 64 -13.29 -1.66 -1.95
C VAL A 64 -12.36 -0.45 -2.06
N TYR A 65 -12.24 0.09 -3.27
CA TYR A 65 -11.50 1.30 -3.59
C TYR A 65 -12.43 2.31 -4.27
N SER A 66 -12.14 3.59 -4.13
CA SER A 66 -12.78 4.66 -4.89
C SER A 66 -11.79 5.71 -5.38
N LEU A 67 -11.88 6.07 -6.66
CA LEU A 67 -11.37 7.32 -7.21
C LEU A 67 -12.40 8.42 -6.91
N TYR A 68 -11.97 9.56 -6.35
CA TYR A 68 -12.84 10.66 -5.93
C TYR A 68 -12.27 12.03 -6.26
N SER A 69 -13.14 12.93 -6.74
CA SER A 69 -12.84 14.34 -6.96
C SER A 69 -12.94 15.14 -5.66
N LEU A 70 -11.82 15.70 -5.20
CA LEU A 70 -11.74 16.55 -4.01
C LEU A 70 -12.31 17.95 -4.26
N GLN A 71 -12.38 18.36 -5.52
CA GLN A 71 -13.00 19.61 -5.97
C GLN A 71 -14.24 19.28 -6.83
N CYS A 72 -15.16 18.55 -6.21
CA CYS A 72 -16.32 17.90 -6.83
C CYS A 72 -17.33 18.79 -7.57
N HIS A 73 -17.20 20.12 -7.51
CA HIS A 73 -17.99 21.07 -8.30
C HIS A 73 -17.27 21.58 -9.57
N GLU A 74 -15.96 21.35 -9.68
CA GLU A 74 -15.11 21.79 -10.79
C GLU A 74 -14.62 20.62 -11.65
N TYR A 75 -14.25 19.49 -11.05
CA TYR A 75 -13.68 18.35 -11.77
C TYR A 75 -14.57 17.10 -11.66
N TYR A 76 -14.97 16.56 -12.81
CA TYR A 76 -15.81 15.36 -12.93
C TYR A 76 -15.07 14.23 -13.64
N ILE A 77 -15.29 12.99 -13.21
CA ILE A 77 -14.71 11.79 -13.82
C ILE A 77 -15.57 11.41 -15.04
N VAL A 78 -14.94 11.20 -16.20
CA VAL A 78 -15.62 10.88 -17.46
C VAL A 78 -15.49 9.41 -17.81
N ASN A 79 -14.27 8.87 -17.82
CA ASN A 79 -13.99 7.45 -18.00
C ASN A 79 -12.98 6.95 -16.96
N THR A 80 -12.99 5.64 -16.72
CA THR A 80 -12.00 4.92 -15.91
C THR A 80 -11.71 3.56 -16.56
N GLU A 81 -10.45 3.28 -16.83
CA GLU A 81 -9.97 1.95 -17.20
C GLU A 81 -9.21 1.36 -16.00
N ILE A 82 -9.74 0.25 -15.48
CA ILE A 82 -9.29 -0.35 -14.21
C ILE A 82 -8.74 -1.73 -14.53
N LEU A 83 -7.47 -2.00 -14.19
CA LEU A 83 -6.83 -3.30 -14.42
C LEU A 83 -6.12 -3.77 -13.15
N PHE A 84 -6.38 -5.01 -12.73
CA PHE A 84 -5.73 -5.63 -11.58
C PHE A 84 -4.66 -6.64 -12.00
N LEU A 85 -3.51 -6.59 -11.33
CA LEU A 85 -2.39 -7.51 -11.52
C LEU A 85 -2.14 -8.36 -10.27
N ASP A 86 -1.62 -9.57 -10.46
CA ASP A 86 -1.14 -10.46 -9.39
C ASP A 86 0.27 -10.09 -8.89
N GLU A 87 0.88 -10.94 -8.06
CA GLU A 87 2.23 -10.71 -7.49
C GLU A 87 3.36 -10.81 -8.53
N ASP A 88 3.17 -11.61 -9.59
CA ASP A 88 4.11 -11.79 -10.70
C ASP A 88 3.89 -10.76 -11.84
N GLY A 89 2.81 -9.97 -11.76
CA GLY A 89 2.44 -8.93 -12.72
C GLY A 89 1.46 -9.39 -13.81
N ASN A 90 0.85 -10.58 -13.70
CA ASN A 90 -0.14 -11.05 -14.67
C ASN A 90 -1.51 -10.38 -14.44
N GLU A 91 -2.25 -10.14 -15.52
CA GLU A 91 -3.61 -9.60 -15.44
C GLU A 91 -4.61 -10.60 -14.82
N ILE A 92 -5.35 -10.16 -13.80
CA ILE A 92 -6.42 -10.96 -13.16
C ILE A 92 -7.79 -10.61 -13.73
N LEU A 93 -8.09 -9.30 -13.81
CA LEU A 93 -9.42 -8.80 -14.16
C LEU A 93 -9.32 -7.38 -14.76
N PRO A 94 -9.49 -7.22 -16.08
CA PRO A 94 -9.72 -5.92 -16.70
C PRO A 94 -11.17 -5.46 -16.50
N ASN A 95 -11.34 -4.17 -16.22
CA ASN A 95 -12.60 -3.44 -16.09
C ASN A 95 -13.66 -4.13 -15.20
N PRO A 96 -13.41 -4.28 -13.89
CA PRO A 96 -14.39 -4.74 -12.90
C PRO A 96 -15.71 -3.94 -12.90
N PRO A 97 -16.80 -4.53 -12.38
CA PRO A 97 -18.02 -3.80 -12.06
C PRO A 97 -17.73 -2.60 -11.14
N ARG A 98 -18.26 -1.43 -11.51
CA ARG A 98 -18.06 -0.16 -10.79
C ARG A 98 -19.38 0.52 -10.44
N ARG A 99 -19.39 1.23 -9.31
CA ARG A 99 -20.46 2.13 -8.87
C ARG A 99 -20.03 3.57 -9.11
N LEU A 100 -20.97 4.40 -9.58
CA LEU A 100 -20.76 5.83 -9.82
C LEU A 100 -21.54 6.65 -8.80
N ARG A 101 -20.90 7.65 -8.17
CA ARG A 101 -21.57 8.69 -7.36
C ARG A 101 -21.53 10.01 -8.13
N TRP A 102 -22.66 10.72 -8.14
CA TRP A 102 -22.87 11.93 -8.92
C TRP A 102 -23.06 13.14 -8.02
N ASP A 103 -22.56 14.31 -8.42
CA ASP A 103 -23.00 15.58 -7.83
C ASP A 103 -24.27 16.05 -8.56
N GLY A 104 -25.42 15.67 -8.01
CA GLY A 104 -26.74 16.01 -8.54
C GLY A 104 -26.94 15.61 -10.00
N THR A 105 -26.82 16.59 -10.89
CA THR A 105 -26.99 16.44 -12.35
C THR A 105 -25.76 16.86 -13.16
N VAL A 106 -24.63 17.18 -12.53
CA VAL A 106 -23.49 17.81 -13.24
C VAL A 106 -22.49 16.78 -13.77
N GLY A 107 -22.06 15.84 -12.94
CA GLY A 107 -21.12 14.79 -13.36
C GLY A 107 -20.83 13.75 -12.28
N VAL A 108 -20.04 12.74 -12.63
CA VAL A 108 -19.55 11.72 -11.69
C VAL A 108 -18.42 12.31 -10.86
N ILE A 109 -18.52 12.17 -9.54
CA ILE A 109 -17.52 12.65 -8.57
C ILE A 109 -16.80 11.52 -7.87
N GLU A 110 -17.34 10.29 -7.94
CA GLU A 110 -16.70 9.08 -7.41
C GLU A 110 -16.93 7.88 -8.32
N VAL A 111 -15.89 7.07 -8.50
CA VAL A 111 -15.96 5.74 -9.11
C VAL A 111 -15.43 4.70 -8.12
N SER A 112 -16.35 3.92 -7.55
CA SER A 112 -16.04 2.84 -6.60
C SER A 112 -15.98 1.48 -7.28
N PHE A 113 -15.02 0.65 -6.92
CA PHE A 113 -14.81 -0.72 -7.42
C PHE A 113 -14.20 -1.61 -6.34
N THR A 114 -14.15 -2.93 -6.54
CA THR A 114 -13.56 -3.89 -5.58
C THR A 114 -12.42 -4.65 -6.23
N SER A 115 -11.28 -4.79 -5.55
CA SER A 115 -10.18 -5.64 -5.99
C SER A 115 -10.53 -7.13 -5.80
N PRO A 116 -10.26 -8.01 -6.79
CA PRO A 116 -10.48 -9.43 -6.64
C PRO A 116 -9.45 -10.05 -5.67
N VAL A 117 -9.78 -11.24 -5.15
CA VAL A 117 -8.82 -12.11 -4.46
C VAL A 117 -7.64 -12.39 -5.39
N GLY A 118 -6.41 -12.34 -4.85
CA GLY A 118 -5.16 -12.44 -5.61
C GLY A 118 -4.59 -11.11 -6.10
N ALA A 119 -5.36 -10.02 -6.13
CA ALA A 119 -4.85 -8.73 -6.60
C ALA A 119 -3.75 -8.16 -5.69
N ARG A 120 -2.64 -7.76 -6.31
CA ARG A 120 -1.51 -7.07 -5.67
C ARG A 120 -1.30 -5.67 -6.20
N TYR A 121 -1.61 -5.41 -7.47
CA TYR A 121 -1.49 -4.08 -8.04
C TYR A 121 -2.74 -3.63 -8.81
N LEU A 122 -2.87 -2.31 -8.94
CA LEU A 122 -3.88 -1.60 -9.69
C LEU A 122 -3.19 -0.74 -10.75
N ILE A 123 -3.66 -0.83 -11.99
CA ILE A 123 -3.52 0.23 -13.00
C ILE A 123 -4.89 0.91 -13.09
N LEU A 124 -4.91 2.23 -13.01
CA LEU A 124 -6.12 3.05 -13.09
C LEU A 124 -5.85 4.26 -13.98
N ASP A 125 -6.22 4.13 -15.25
CA ASP A 125 -6.28 5.26 -16.17
C ASP A 125 -7.65 5.93 -16.00
N PHE A 126 -7.70 7.26 -16.03
CA PHE A 126 -8.97 7.98 -15.97
C PHE A 126 -8.93 9.29 -16.73
N SER A 127 -10.07 9.67 -17.30
CA SER A 127 -10.25 10.98 -17.93
C SER A 127 -11.26 11.82 -17.15
N ILE A 128 -11.09 13.14 -17.23
CA ILE A 128 -11.88 14.12 -16.49
C ILE A 128 -12.41 15.21 -17.43
N PHE A 129 -13.54 15.79 -17.02
CA PHE A 129 -14.09 17.01 -17.59
C PHE A 129 -14.09 18.11 -16.53
N ILE A 130 -13.78 19.33 -16.94
CA ILE A 130 -13.59 20.50 -16.08
C ILE A 130 -14.70 21.52 -16.34
N ASN A 131 -15.39 21.94 -15.28
CA ASN A 131 -16.67 22.64 -15.36
C ASN A 131 -16.56 24.11 -15.76
N SER A 132 -15.76 24.88 -15.01
CA SER A 132 -15.85 26.35 -15.05
C SER A 132 -14.67 27.04 -15.72
N GLN A 133 -13.44 26.61 -15.40
CA GLN A 133 -12.20 27.21 -15.90
C GLN A 133 -11.13 26.12 -16.10
N PRO A 134 -10.36 26.16 -17.21
CA PRO A 134 -9.18 25.31 -17.35
C PRO A 134 -8.17 25.53 -16.21
N PRO A 135 -7.42 24.49 -15.81
CA PRO A 135 -6.36 24.64 -14.83
C PRO A 135 -5.28 25.57 -15.41
N ARG A 136 -4.80 26.52 -14.60
CA ARG A 136 -3.78 27.50 -15.07
C ARG A 136 -2.40 26.85 -15.20
N TYR A 137 -2.20 25.80 -14.41
CA TYR A 137 -1.02 24.96 -14.37
C TYR A 137 -1.47 23.51 -14.11
N GLU A 138 -0.80 22.55 -14.72
CA GLU A 138 -1.03 21.11 -14.49
C GLU A 138 -0.96 20.74 -12.99
N SER A 139 -0.15 21.47 -12.21
CA SER A 139 -0.04 21.32 -10.76
C SER A 139 -1.35 21.56 -9.98
N GLU A 140 -2.36 22.19 -10.55
CA GLU A 140 -3.69 22.32 -9.94
C GLU A 140 -4.43 20.97 -9.91
N LEU A 141 -4.11 20.06 -10.83
CA LEU A 141 -4.66 18.69 -10.89
C LEU A 141 -4.01 17.74 -9.88
N HIS A 142 -2.80 18.05 -9.39
CA HIS A 142 -2.05 17.19 -8.46
C HIS A 142 -2.77 16.95 -7.13
N GLU A 143 -3.61 17.90 -6.70
CA GLU A 143 -4.39 17.82 -5.45
C GLU A 143 -5.91 17.80 -5.71
N ALA A 144 -6.32 17.59 -6.96
CA ALA A 144 -7.71 17.53 -7.38
C ALA A 144 -8.41 16.20 -7.03
N PHE A 145 -7.64 15.11 -6.87
CA PHE A 145 -8.17 13.75 -6.75
C PHE A 145 -7.58 12.97 -5.56
N ALA A 146 -8.29 11.91 -5.18
CA ALA A 146 -7.80 10.88 -4.26
C ALA A 146 -8.26 9.49 -4.71
N ILE A 147 -7.43 8.48 -4.49
CA ILE A 147 -7.79 7.07 -4.59
C ILE A 147 -7.72 6.50 -3.18
N TYR A 148 -8.79 5.87 -2.67
CA TYR A 148 -8.82 5.48 -1.25
C TYR A 148 -9.62 4.20 -0.98
N GLU A 149 -9.37 3.57 0.18
CA GLU A 149 -10.13 2.40 0.66
C GLU A 149 -11.53 2.78 1.17
N GLY A 150 -12.57 2.22 0.54
CA GLY A 150 -13.97 2.47 0.84
C GLY A 150 -14.73 3.17 -0.31
N ALA A 151 -15.89 3.74 0.03
CA ALA A 151 -16.78 4.50 -0.85
C ALA A 151 -17.52 5.59 -0.05
N ASP A 152 -18.24 6.49 -0.74
CA ASP A 152 -19.11 7.54 -0.15
C ASP A 152 -18.39 8.57 0.74
N LYS A 153 -17.07 8.74 0.57
CA LYS A 153 -16.27 9.67 1.35
C LYS A 153 -16.57 11.13 1.02
N SER A 154 -16.64 11.98 2.05
CA SER A 154 -16.85 13.42 1.92
C SER A 154 -15.56 14.23 1.77
N SER A 155 -14.42 13.71 2.23
CA SER A 155 -13.10 14.33 2.10
C SER A 155 -11.97 13.29 2.23
N ALA A 156 -10.89 13.47 1.47
CA ALA A 156 -9.65 12.69 1.66
C ALA A 156 -8.52 13.55 2.21
N GLU A 157 -7.58 12.89 2.87
CA GLU A 157 -6.27 13.44 3.19
C GLU A 157 -5.34 13.42 1.97
N LYS A 158 -4.30 14.26 1.98
CA LYS A 158 -3.23 14.20 0.98
C LYS A 158 -2.46 12.88 1.10
N TYR A 159 -1.90 12.42 -0.02
CA TYR A 159 -0.93 11.33 -0.07
C TYR A 159 0.25 11.63 0.87
N LYS A 160 0.70 10.63 1.65
CA LYS A 160 1.77 10.78 2.66
C LYS A 160 3.04 10.00 2.33
N GLY A 161 3.19 9.58 1.08
CA GLY A 161 4.26 8.68 0.65
C GLY A 161 3.93 7.20 0.84
N PRO A 162 4.77 6.32 0.25
CA PRO A 162 4.73 4.87 0.51
C PRO A 162 5.10 4.56 1.96
N ASP A 163 4.43 3.58 2.56
CA ASP A 163 4.78 3.05 3.87
C ASP A 163 6.00 2.14 3.77
N LEU A 164 7.18 2.77 3.78
CA LEU A 164 8.47 2.10 3.77
C LEU A 164 8.77 1.34 5.09
N ASN A 165 7.91 1.46 6.12
CA ASN A 165 8.20 0.99 7.47
C ASN A 165 7.41 -0.26 7.86
N ASN A 166 6.07 -0.22 7.79
CA ASN A 166 5.21 -1.10 8.59
C ASN A 166 4.79 -2.41 7.92
N ALA A 167 4.79 -2.45 6.60
CA ALA A 167 4.23 -3.57 5.87
C ALA A 167 5.35 -4.61 5.59
N VAL A 168 5.00 -5.87 5.36
CA VAL A 168 5.87 -7.07 5.21
C VAL A 168 5.52 -7.88 3.92
N VAL A 169 6.38 -8.00 2.89
CA VAL A 169 6.07 -8.68 1.60
C VAL A 169 6.28 -10.18 1.64
N TYR A 170 5.50 -10.89 0.83
CA TYR A 170 5.56 -12.32 0.61
C TYR A 170 6.69 -12.68 -0.33
N GLN A 171 7.76 -13.23 0.25
CA GLN A 171 8.65 -14.15 -0.45
C GLN A 171 8.58 -15.49 0.28
N GLY A 172 7.44 -16.17 0.09
CA GLY A 172 7.11 -17.43 0.74
C GLY A 172 7.01 -17.33 2.27
N MET A 173 7.84 -18.08 2.99
CA MET A 173 7.84 -18.19 4.46
C MET A 173 8.54 -17.02 5.17
N SER A 174 8.72 -15.89 4.49
CA SER A 174 9.47 -14.75 5.02
C SER A 174 8.96 -13.42 4.50
N GLY A 175 9.32 -12.37 5.22
CA GLY A 175 9.09 -10.98 4.82
C GLY A 175 9.93 -10.02 5.66
N ARG A 176 9.79 -8.71 5.45
CA ARG A 176 10.78 -7.71 5.90
C ARG A 176 10.11 -6.45 6.50
N TYR A 177 10.87 -5.69 7.29
CA TYR A 177 10.50 -4.36 7.84
C TYR A 177 11.67 -3.39 7.63
N ARG A 178 11.41 -2.08 7.66
CA ARG A 178 12.44 -1.06 7.86
C ARG A 178 12.04 -0.15 9.02
N THR A 179 13.01 0.43 9.73
CA THR A 179 12.75 1.30 10.88
C THR A 179 13.92 2.24 11.16
N ASN A 180 13.64 3.48 11.56
CA ASN A 180 14.69 4.43 11.91
C ASN A 180 15.31 4.07 13.28
N VAL A 181 16.64 4.12 13.39
CA VAL A 181 17.40 3.93 14.62
C VAL A 181 16.98 4.89 15.74
N ASP A 182 16.48 6.09 15.40
CA ASP A 182 15.96 7.09 16.35
C ASP A 182 14.55 6.76 16.86
N ALA A 183 13.77 5.96 16.12
CA ALA A 183 12.39 5.60 16.42
C ALA A 183 12.12 4.11 16.08
N PRO A 184 12.80 3.15 16.74
CA PRO A 184 12.75 1.76 16.38
C PRO A 184 11.42 1.10 16.78
N ILE A 185 10.78 0.43 15.80
CA ILE A 185 9.58 -0.39 16.00
C ILE A 185 9.81 -1.49 17.05
N THR A 186 8.76 -1.93 17.75
CA THR A 186 8.84 -3.07 18.68
C THR A 186 8.43 -4.38 18.01
N VAL A 187 8.96 -5.49 18.53
CA VAL A 187 8.53 -6.85 18.14
C VAL A 187 7.05 -7.11 18.47
N SER A 188 6.45 -6.34 19.40
CA SER A 188 5.02 -6.42 19.69
C SER A 188 4.15 -5.75 18.62
N GLU A 189 4.58 -4.61 18.07
CA GLU A 189 3.91 -3.96 16.95
C GLU A 189 4.02 -4.84 15.69
N ILE A 190 5.23 -5.36 15.42
CA ILE A 190 5.45 -6.37 14.37
C ILE A 190 4.48 -7.55 14.54
N LYS A 191 4.39 -8.13 15.75
CA LYS A 191 3.47 -9.24 16.04
C LYS A 191 2.00 -8.88 15.77
N SER A 192 1.60 -7.64 16.05
CA SER A 192 0.21 -7.20 15.89
C SER A 192 -0.26 -7.09 14.44
N ALA A 193 0.67 -6.99 13.49
CA ALA A 193 0.38 -6.96 12.05
C ALA A 193 0.21 -8.37 11.42
N LEU A 194 0.56 -9.44 12.15
CA LEU A 194 0.56 -10.81 11.63
C LEU A 194 -0.82 -11.46 11.82
N LYS A 195 -1.20 -12.40 10.96
CA LYS A 195 -2.39 -13.24 11.15
C LYS A 195 -2.05 -14.72 11.00
N ALA A 196 -2.85 -15.57 11.63
CA ALA A 196 -2.80 -17.02 11.46
C ALA A 196 -4.21 -17.55 11.25
N ILE A 197 -4.49 -18.09 10.06
CA ILE A 197 -5.78 -18.68 9.72
C ILE A 197 -5.55 -20.14 9.32
N ASP A 198 -6.23 -21.06 10.00
CA ASP A 198 -6.29 -22.46 9.64
C ASP A 198 -7.68 -22.83 9.08
N PHE A 199 -7.71 -23.75 8.12
CA PHE A 199 -8.95 -24.18 7.45
C PHE A 199 -9.88 -25.02 8.35
N ILE A 200 -9.34 -25.69 9.36
CA ILE A 200 -10.09 -26.53 10.31
C ILE A 200 -10.29 -25.77 11.62
N ASP A 201 -9.22 -25.18 12.16
CA ASP A 201 -9.21 -24.58 13.50
C ASP A 201 -9.54 -23.07 13.52
N GLY A 202 -9.69 -22.44 12.35
CA GLY A 202 -10.14 -21.04 12.22
C GLY A 202 -9.06 -20.01 12.52
N ASN A 203 -9.42 -18.92 13.20
CA ASN A 203 -8.48 -17.85 13.53
C ASN A 203 -7.61 -18.23 14.73
N LEU A 204 -6.30 -18.34 14.50
CA LEU A 204 -5.27 -18.68 15.49
C LEU A 204 -4.31 -17.52 15.77
N THR A 205 -4.63 -16.30 15.33
CA THR A 205 -3.73 -15.12 15.40
C THR A 205 -3.22 -14.84 16.82
N ASP A 206 -4.08 -14.96 17.83
CA ASP A 206 -3.68 -14.75 19.24
C ASP A 206 -2.69 -15.80 19.76
N ARG A 207 -2.61 -16.97 19.10
CA ARG A 207 -1.70 -18.08 19.42
C ARG A 207 -0.32 -17.97 18.75
N ILE A 208 -0.06 -16.90 17.98
CA ILE A 208 1.28 -16.67 17.40
C ILE A 208 2.30 -16.48 18.54
N GLU A 209 3.40 -17.21 18.49
CA GLU A 209 4.51 -17.16 19.44
C GLU A 209 5.80 -16.60 18.79
N ILE A 210 6.70 -16.02 19.60
CA ILE A 210 8.03 -15.61 19.15
C ILE A 210 8.97 -16.79 19.42
N LEU A 211 9.55 -17.35 18.36
CA LEU A 211 10.48 -18.49 18.42
C LEU A 211 11.93 -18.03 18.53
N GLU A 212 12.28 -16.88 17.95
CA GLU A 212 13.61 -16.28 18.01
C GLU A 212 13.53 -14.77 17.84
N ASP A 213 14.30 -14.00 18.62
CA ASP A 213 14.43 -12.55 18.47
C ASP A 213 15.91 -12.14 18.47
N ARG A 214 16.42 -11.78 17.28
CA ARG A 214 17.76 -11.20 17.09
C ARG A 214 17.70 -9.68 16.89
N TYR A 215 16.50 -9.09 16.85
CA TYR A 215 16.27 -7.68 16.56
C TYR A 215 16.25 -6.81 17.82
N THR A 216 15.47 -7.14 18.85
CA THR A 216 15.39 -6.33 20.09
C THR A 216 16.77 -5.97 20.69
N PRO A 217 17.76 -6.89 20.84
CA PRO A 217 19.10 -6.55 21.33
C PRO A 217 19.96 -5.71 20.37
N ASN A 218 19.48 -5.47 19.14
CA ASN A 218 20.20 -4.75 18.08
C ASN A 218 19.38 -3.61 17.44
N ARG A 219 18.17 -3.30 17.94
CA ARG A 219 17.26 -2.30 17.34
C ARG A 219 17.84 -0.87 17.26
N ASN A 220 18.82 -0.56 18.11
CA ASN A 220 19.60 0.68 18.11
C ASN A 220 20.89 0.58 17.25
N LYS A 221 21.01 -0.39 16.33
CA LYS A 221 22.19 -0.61 15.49
C LYS A 221 21.77 -0.77 14.03
N VAL A 222 22.19 0.17 13.18
CA VAL A 222 22.00 0.13 11.73
C VAL A 222 22.46 -1.22 11.15
N GLY A 223 21.62 -1.83 10.31
CA GLY A 223 21.83 -3.17 9.78
C GLY A 223 20.56 -4.02 9.77
N ILE A 224 20.66 -5.23 9.21
CA ILE A 224 19.53 -6.16 9.09
C ILE A 224 19.61 -7.21 10.21
N HIS A 225 18.56 -7.29 11.02
CA HIS A 225 18.35 -8.30 12.06
C HIS A 225 17.10 -9.12 11.74
N SER A 226 16.73 -10.08 12.58
CA SER A 226 15.50 -10.86 12.35
C SER A 226 14.77 -11.33 13.60
N VAL A 227 13.47 -11.58 13.44
CA VAL A 227 12.59 -12.25 14.41
C VAL A 227 11.95 -13.44 13.70
N LYS A 228 11.89 -14.59 14.35
CA LYS A 228 11.10 -15.73 13.90
C LYS A 228 9.83 -15.83 14.75
N PHE A 229 8.69 -15.87 14.08
CA PHE A 229 7.39 -16.19 14.67
C PHE A 229 7.01 -17.63 14.34
N GLY A 230 6.11 -18.20 15.12
CA GLY A 230 5.47 -19.47 14.83
C GLY A 230 4.03 -19.52 15.31
N VAL A 231 3.29 -20.51 14.83
CA VAL A 231 1.98 -20.87 15.36
C VAL A 231 1.83 -22.39 15.32
N ALA A 232 1.01 -22.94 16.21
CA ALA A 232 0.57 -24.33 16.17
C ALA A 232 -0.95 -24.39 16.10
N ASP A 233 -1.49 -25.36 15.38
CA ASP A 233 -2.92 -25.68 15.36
C ASP A 233 -3.33 -26.47 16.64
N TYR A 234 -4.55 -27.00 16.74
CA TYR A 234 -4.95 -27.88 17.85
C TYR A 234 -4.54 -29.36 17.62
N SER A 235 -4.10 -29.73 16.42
CA SER A 235 -3.60 -31.07 16.08
C SER A 235 -2.09 -31.24 16.33
N GLY A 236 -1.35 -30.16 16.59
CA GLY A 236 0.09 -30.12 16.78
C GLY A 236 0.91 -29.85 15.51
N ASN A 237 0.29 -29.53 14.38
CA ASN A 237 1.01 -29.04 13.20
C ASN A 237 1.54 -27.63 13.49
N ARG A 238 2.70 -27.28 12.91
CA ARG A 238 3.40 -26.01 13.14
C ARG A 238 3.76 -25.33 11.84
N THR A 239 3.61 -24.01 11.81
CA THR A 239 4.11 -23.13 10.74
C THR A 239 5.02 -22.07 11.37
N GLU A 240 6.14 -21.78 10.73
CA GLU A 240 7.09 -20.72 11.11
C GLU A 240 7.10 -19.60 10.06
N PHE A 241 7.45 -18.38 10.47
CA PHE A 241 7.65 -17.25 9.56
C PHE A 241 8.78 -16.36 10.04
N GLN A 242 9.68 -15.96 9.14
CA GLN A 242 10.83 -15.12 9.48
C GLN A 242 10.67 -13.68 8.96
N VAL A 243 10.77 -12.73 9.89
CA VAL A 243 10.75 -11.30 9.64
C VAL A 243 12.17 -10.76 9.69
N PHE A 244 12.63 -10.07 8.64
CA PHE A 244 13.94 -9.38 8.62
C PHE A 244 13.77 -7.87 8.77
N ILE A 245 14.24 -7.28 9.87
CA ILE A 245 14.10 -5.85 10.16
C ILE A 245 15.40 -5.12 9.87
N GLU A 246 15.34 -4.17 8.93
CA GLU A 246 16.42 -3.25 8.59
C GLU A 246 16.33 -1.99 9.45
N VAL A 247 17.27 -1.83 10.39
CA VAL A 247 17.47 -0.56 11.08
C VAL A 247 18.29 0.34 10.17
N PHE A 248 17.82 1.57 9.93
CA PHE A 248 18.53 2.59 9.15
C PHE A 248 18.62 3.91 9.91
N ASP A 249 19.56 4.76 9.51
CA ASP A 249 19.66 6.14 9.99
C ASP A 249 19.03 7.06 8.94
N ALA A 250 18.20 8.00 9.38
CA ALA A 250 17.51 8.98 8.55
C ALA A 250 17.85 10.44 8.91
N THR A 251 18.65 10.66 9.96
CA THR A 251 18.91 11.97 10.52
C THR A 251 20.01 12.70 9.73
N PRO A 252 19.72 13.85 9.08
CA PRO A 252 20.72 14.54 8.28
C PRO A 252 21.88 15.10 9.13
N PRO A 253 23.14 15.07 8.63
CA PRO A 253 24.27 15.60 9.36
C PRO A 253 24.16 17.12 9.54
N THR A 254 24.18 17.58 10.79
CA THR A 254 24.19 19.02 11.11
C THR A 254 25.58 19.60 10.92
N VAL A 255 25.79 20.34 9.83
CA VAL A 255 27.08 21.01 9.54
C VAL A 255 27.12 22.38 10.22
N ALA A 256 27.82 22.47 11.35
CA ALA A 256 28.14 23.74 12.00
C ALA A 256 29.49 24.28 11.48
N GLY A 257 29.45 25.42 10.78
CA GLY A 257 30.65 26.18 10.42
C GLY A 257 31.04 27.20 11.49
N ALA A 258 32.25 27.74 11.42
CA ALA A 258 32.63 28.93 12.18
C ALA A 258 32.24 30.19 11.40
N ASP A 259 31.53 31.13 12.04
CA ASP A 259 31.03 32.36 11.41
C ASP A 259 32.13 33.32 10.89
N ARG A 260 33.40 33.04 11.21
CA ARG A 260 34.57 33.74 10.68
C ARG A 260 35.72 32.78 10.40
N LEU A 261 36.35 32.99 9.25
CA LEU A 261 37.75 32.61 9.00
C LEU A 261 38.67 33.55 9.80
N VAL A 262 39.82 33.03 10.24
CA VAL A 262 40.85 33.73 11.03
C VAL A 262 42.02 34.11 10.12
#